data_AF-A0A7X5APQ0-F1
#
_entry.id   AF-A0A7X5APQ0-F1
#
_cell.length_a   1.000
_cell.length_b   1.000
_cell.length_c   1.000
_cell.angle_alpha   90.00
_cell.angle_beta   90.00
_cell.angle_gamma   90.00
#
_symmetry.space_group_name_H-M   'P 1'
#
loop_
_entity.id
_entity.type
_entity.pdbx_description
1 polymer ?
#
loop_
_entity_poly.entity_id
_entity_poly.type
_entity_poly.pdbx_seq_one_letter_code
_entity_poly.pdbx_strand_id
1 'polypeptide(L)'
;MQPFLVDVYAIHPRGHEHHLGGGIFHATNAGEAEELATQEFWQERLEDQGFDIGFQTDQPETGHKVMSLESLRAFMPRPAFA
;
A
#
# COMPACT_ATOMS: atom_id res chain seq x y z
N MET A 1 -12.73 -2.88 13.23
CA MET A 1 -11.34 -3.15 12.83
C MET A 1 -10.47 -2.02 13.38
N GLN A 2 -9.29 -2.31 13.89
CA GLN A 2 -8.36 -1.25 14.33
C GLN A 2 -7.65 -0.67 13.09
N PRO A 3 -7.43 0.66 13.05
CA PRO A 3 -6.62 1.26 11.98
C PRO A 3 -5.18 0.74 12.05
N PHE A 4 -4.54 0.62 10.89
CA PHE A 4 -3.14 0.24 10.74
C PHE A 4 -2.39 1.34 9.98
N LEU A 5 -1.09 1.48 10.26
CA LEU A 5 -0.25 2.41 9.54
C LEU A 5 0.10 1.81 8.18
N VAL A 6 -0.02 2.64 7.15
CA VAL A 6 0.33 2.29 5.78
C VAL A 6 1.35 3.29 5.29
N ASP A 7 2.50 2.77 4.84
CA ASP A 7 3.52 3.52 4.12
C ASP A 7 3.50 3.13 2.63
N VAL A 8 3.77 4.10 1.76
CA VAL A 8 3.58 3.97 0.32
C VAL A 8 4.92 3.92 -0.42
N TYR A 9 5.03 2.92 -1.29
CA TYR A 9 6.20 2.68 -2.11
C TYR A 9 5.78 2.61 -3.58
N ALA A 10 6.69 2.96 -4.47
CA ALA A 10 6.63 2.57 -5.86
C ALA A 10 7.40 1.27 -6.03
N ILE A 11 6.73 0.22 -6.48
CA ILE A 11 7.32 -1.10 -6.72
C ILE A 11 7.43 -1.34 -8.22
N HIS A 12 8.62 -1.74 -8.68
CA HIS A 12 8.84 -2.14 -10.06
C HIS A 12 8.85 -3.67 -10.15
N PRO A 13 8.32 -4.29 -11.23
CA PRO A 13 8.33 -5.75 -11.44
C PRO A 13 9.73 -6.39 -11.44
N ARG A 14 10.78 -5.57 -11.54
CA ARG A 14 12.20 -6.00 -11.49
C ARG A 14 12.77 -6.03 -10.06
N GLY A 15 11.94 -5.81 -9.04
CA GLY A 15 12.34 -5.80 -7.64
C GLY A 15 12.97 -4.48 -7.18
N HIS A 16 12.72 -3.37 -7.87
CA HIS A 16 13.11 -2.06 -7.39
C HIS A 16 11.97 -1.47 -6.58
N GLU A 17 12.24 -1.14 -5.32
CA GLU A 17 11.30 -0.46 -4.43
C GLU A 17 11.82 0.96 -4.22
N HIS A 18 10.97 1.94 -4.50
CA HIS A 18 11.28 3.34 -4.25
C HIS A 18 10.29 3.86 -3.23
N HIS A 19 10.78 4.26 -2.06
CA HIS A 19 9.94 4.93 -1.08
C HIS A 19 9.47 6.26 -1.67
N LEU A 20 8.15 6.45 -1.75
CA LEU A 20 7.61 7.68 -2.34
C LEU A 20 7.69 8.88 -1.38
N GLY A 21 8.06 8.63 -0.11
CA GLY A 21 8.37 9.65 0.88
C GLY A 21 7.14 10.44 1.33
N GLY A 22 6.76 10.30 2.61
CA GLY A 22 5.99 11.35 3.31
C GLY A 22 4.53 11.07 3.66
N GLY A 23 3.99 9.86 3.47
CA GLY A 23 2.61 9.58 3.86
C GLY A 23 2.46 8.27 4.58
N ILE A 24 2.86 8.23 5.85
CA ILE A 24 2.33 7.21 6.75
C ILE A 24 0.92 7.65 7.11
N PHE A 25 -0.09 6.96 6.60
CA PHE A 25 -1.48 7.22 6.94
C PHE A 25 -2.12 6.02 7.63
N HIS A 26 -3.19 6.31 8.36
CA HIS A 26 -4.00 5.27 8.99
C HIS A 26 -5.06 4.83 8.00
N ALA A 27 -5.07 3.55 7.65
CA ALA A 27 -6.16 2.94 6.90
C ALA A 27 -6.89 1.92 7.78
N THR A 28 -8.18 1.72 7.55
CA THR A 28 -9.01 0.70 8.21
C THR A 28 -9.23 -0.52 7.33
N ASN A 29 -9.02 -0.39 6.02
CA ASN A 29 -9.14 -1.44 5.02
C ASN A 29 -8.23 -1.18 3.80
N ALA A 30 -8.06 -2.19 2.93
CA ALA A 30 -7.19 -2.09 1.76
C ALA A 30 -7.70 -1.09 0.70
N GLY A 31 -9.02 -0.87 0.59
CA GLY A 31 -9.59 0.09 -0.36
C GLY A 31 -9.35 1.54 0.06
N GLU A 32 -9.47 1.84 1.36
CA GLU A 32 -9.10 3.14 1.91
C GLU A 32 -7.60 3.41 1.76
N ALA A 33 -6.77 2.39 1.95
CA ALA A 33 -5.33 2.52 1.71
C ALA A 33 -4.99 2.85 0.25
N GLU A 34 -5.67 2.18 -0.69
CA GLU A 34 -5.54 2.43 -2.13
C GLU A 34 -6.00 3.85 -2.49
N GLU A 35 -7.15 4.28 -1.99
CA GLU A 35 -7.69 5.61 -2.28
C GLU A 35 -6.75 6.70 -1.77
N LEU A 36 -6.26 6.59 -0.53
CA LEU A 36 -5.30 7.53 0.04
C LEU A 36 -3.97 7.52 -0.71
N ALA A 37 -3.43 6.34 -1.03
CA ALA A 37 -2.19 6.25 -1.79
C ALA A 37 -2.35 6.82 -3.21
N THR A 38 -3.51 6.62 -3.84
CA THR A 38 -3.76 7.16 -5.18
C THR A 38 -3.90 8.68 -5.14
N GLN A 39 -4.63 9.23 -4.17
CA GLN A 39 -4.82 10.67 -4.05
C GLN A 39 -3.52 11.41 -3.73
N GLU A 40 -2.70 10.85 -2.84
CA GLU A 40 -1.51 11.53 -2.32
C GLU A 40 -0.24 11.23 -3.14
N PHE A 41 -0.13 10.03 -3.73
CA PHE A 41 1.12 9.54 -4.32
C PHE A 41 1.03 9.06 -5.76
N TRP A 42 -0.16 8.96 -6.36
CA TRP A 42 -0.27 8.60 -7.78
C TRP A 42 0.28 9.72 -8.65
N GLN A 43 1.34 9.40 -9.39
CA GLN A 43 1.93 10.28 -10.39
C GLN A 43 1.92 9.55 -11.72
N GLU A 44 1.39 10.18 -12.78
CA GLU A 44 1.40 9.62 -14.16
C GLU A 44 2.81 9.15 -14.58
N ARG A 45 3.84 9.82 -14.06
CA ARG A 45 5.25 9.49 -14.30
C ARG A 45 5.70 8.14 -13.70
N LEU A 46 5.06 7.64 -12.65
CA LEU A 46 5.38 6.32 -12.07
C LEU A 46 4.87 5.21 -12.97
N GLU A 47 3.65 5.35 -13.48
CA GLU A 47 3.06 4.44 -14.45
C GLU A 47 3.87 4.41 -15.76
N ASP A 48 4.27 5.58 -16.27
CA ASP A 48 5.15 5.70 -17.45
C ASP A 48 6.50 4.98 -17.28
N GLN A 49 6.98 4.84 -16.04
CA GLN A 49 8.22 4.16 -15.71
C GLN A 49 8.02 2.68 -15.35
N GLY A 50 6.78 2.16 -15.42
CA GLY A 50 6.43 0.79 -15.09
C GLY A 50 6.47 0.48 -13.58
N PHE A 51 6.29 1.49 -12.74
CA PHE A 51 6.12 1.32 -11.31
C PHE A 51 4.64 1.22 -10.95
N ASP A 52 4.33 0.31 -10.03
CA ASP A 52 3.04 0.18 -9.36
C ASP A 52 3.11 0.74 -7.93
N ILE A 53 1.95 0.96 -7.31
CA ILE A 53 1.89 1.29 -5.88
C ILE A 53 2.02 0.01 -5.04
N GLY A 54 2.99 0.04 -4.12
CA GLY A 54 3.18 -0.90 -3.04
C GLY A 54 2.86 -0.28 -1.68
N PHE A 55 2.45 -1.14 -0.76
CA PHE A 55 2.01 -0.77 0.58
C PHE A 55 2.83 -1.54 1.60
N GLN A 56 3.30 -0.84 2.63
CA GLN A 56 3.92 -1.46 3.79
C GLN A 56 3.03 -1.19 5.01
N THR A 57 2.74 -2.23 5.78
CA THR A 57 1.94 -2.13 7.00
C THR A 57 2.80 -2.30 8.25
N ASP A 58 2.37 -1.72 9.38
CA ASP A 58 3.02 -1.87 10.69
C ASP A 58 2.63 -3.14 11.44
N GLN A 59 1.90 -4.06 10.79
CA GLN A 59 1.38 -5.25 11.46
C GLN A 59 2.52 -6.23 11.83
N PRO A 60 2.57 -6.68 13.10
CA PRO A 60 3.68 -7.48 13.62
C PRO A 60 3.80 -8.86 12.94
N GLU A 61 2.74 -9.33 12.29
CA GLU A 61 2.68 -10.66 11.65
C GLU A 61 3.41 -10.71 10.29
N THR A 62 3.53 -9.57 9.60
CA THR A 62 4.14 -9.48 8.26
C THR A 62 5.57 -8.95 8.25
N GLY A 63 6.01 -8.29 9.32
CA GLY A 63 7.27 -7.57 9.35
C GLY A 63 7.33 -6.45 8.29
N HIS A 64 8.52 -5.88 8.09
CA HIS A 64 8.75 -4.84 7.06
C HIS A 64 8.72 -5.46 5.66
N LYS A 65 7.54 -5.66 5.08
CA LYS A 65 7.39 -6.13 3.70
C LYS A 65 6.47 -5.21 2.92
N VAL A 66 6.99 -4.67 1.82
CA VAL A 66 6.19 -3.95 0.82
C VAL A 66 5.41 -4.98 0.01
N MET A 67 4.11 -4.75 -0.19
CA MET A 67 3.22 -5.66 -0.89
C MET A 67 2.37 -4.91 -1.92
N SER A 68 2.02 -5.58 -3.01
CA SER A 68 1.09 -5.02 -4.00
C SER A 68 -0.30 -4.81 -3.40
N LEU A 69 -1.12 -3.99 -4.05
CA LEU A 69 -2.52 -3.82 -3.66
C LEU A 69 -3.28 -5.17 -3.56
N GLU A 70 -3.06 -6.08 -4.52
CA GLU A 70 -3.69 -7.40 -4.49
C GLU A 70 -3.28 -8.20 -3.25
N SER A 71 -1.99 -8.13 -2.89
CA SER A 71 -1.47 -8.78 -1.70
C SER A 71 -2.02 -8.12 -0.42
N LEU A 72 -2.13 -6.79 -0.40
CA LEU A 72 -2.74 -6.05 0.71
C LEU A 72 -4.21 -6.44 0.89
N ARG A 73 -4.97 -6.57 -0.21
CA ARG A 73 -6.38 -7.01 -0.20
C ARG A 73 -6.53 -8.46 0.25
N ALA A 74 -5.58 -9.33 -0.09
CA ALA A 74 -5.57 -10.72 0.36
C ALA A 74 -5.14 -10.87 1.83
N PHE A 75 -4.25 -9.98 2.28
CA PHE A 75 -3.71 -9.98 3.63
C PHE A 75 -4.68 -9.36 4.64
N MET A 76 -5.37 -8.29 4.25
CA MET A 76 -6.38 -7.66 5.07
C MET A 76 -7.59 -8.60 5.22
N PRO A 77 -8.00 -8.96 6.46
CA PRO A 77 -9.22 -9.72 6.63
C PRO A 77 -10.36 -8.90 6.04
N ARG A 78 -11.03 -9.42 5.02
CA ARG A 78 -12.23 -8.77 4.47
C ARG A 78 -13.14 -8.44 5.65
N PRO A 79 -13.73 -7.23 5.74
CA PRO A 79 -14.89 -7.07 6.59
C PRO A 79 -15.90 -8.09 6.08
N ALA A 80 -16.12 -9.15 6.88
CA ALA A 80 -17.30 -9.95 6.73
C ALA A 80 -18.44 -8.96 6.90
N PHE A 81 -19.15 -8.64 5.82
CA PHE A 81 -20.40 -7.90 5.91
C PHE A 81 -21.23 -8.57 7.01
N ALA A 82 -21.45 -7.84 8.10
CA ALA A 82 -22.36 -8.21 9.18
C ALA A 82 -23.72 -7.57 8.91
#